data_AF-A0A3D0NAP6-F1
#
_entry.id   AF-A0A3D0NAP6-F1
#
_cell.length_a   1.000
_cell.length_b   1.000
_cell.length_c   1.000
_cell.angle_alpha   90.00
_cell.angle_beta   90.00
_cell.angle_gamma   90.00
#
_symmetry.space_group_name_H-M   'P 1'
#
loop_
_entity.id
_entity.type
_entity.pdbx_description
1 polymer ?
#
loop_
_entity_poly.entity_id
_entity_poly.type
_entity_poly.pdbx_seq_one_letter_code
_entity_poly.pdbx_strand_id
1 'polypeptide(L)'
;MKSAQTLITVLLILATTSWLVADEEGQKYLDQATEAKLNARNFQQLEDVVNLAEKAIEEGLDEDGKEFATQLITATLYQRAEQISNPLLSGRPPQQWVEMRRLALSDLVRLTKLND
;
A
#
# COMPACT_ATOMS: atom_id res chain seq x y z
N MET A 1 -3.35 47.87 4.01
CA MET A 1 -2.47 47.02 4.85
C MET A 1 -3.26 45.99 5.66
N LYS A 2 -4.26 46.38 6.47
CA LYS A 2 -5.09 45.43 7.25
C LYS A 2 -5.90 44.42 6.40
N SER A 3 -6.43 44.85 5.25
CA SER A 3 -7.18 44.01 4.30
C SER A 3 -6.33 42.92 3.62
N ALA A 4 -5.09 43.26 3.25
CA ALA A 4 -4.13 42.30 2.70
C ALA A 4 -3.71 41.27 3.77
N GLN A 5 -3.56 41.71 5.01
CA GLN A 5 -3.21 40.84 6.14
C GLN A 5 -4.35 39.84 6.47
N THR A 6 -5.61 40.30 6.48
CA THR A 6 -6.77 39.41 6.65
C THR A 6 -6.94 38.40 5.51
N LEU A 7 -6.65 38.79 4.27
CA LEU A 7 -6.71 37.86 3.12
C LEU A 7 -5.62 36.78 3.20
N ILE A 8 -4.41 37.16 3.63
CA ILE A 8 -3.30 36.23 3.84
C ILE A 8 -3.61 35.25 4.99
N THR A 9 -4.21 35.72 6.10
CA THR A 9 -4.59 34.83 7.22
C THR A 9 -5.67 33.82 6.81
N VAL A 10 -6.67 34.23 6.03
CA VAL A 10 -7.72 33.31 5.55
C VAL A 10 -7.16 32.28 4.56
N LEU A 11 -6.23 32.69 3.70
CA LEU A 11 -5.57 31.78 2.75
C LEU A 11 -4.69 30.73 3.47
N LEU A 12 -4.01 31.12 4.55
CA LEU A 12 -3.19 30.22 5.38
C LEU A 12 -4.04 29.17 6.11
N ILE A 13 -5.21 29.55 6.65
CA ILE A 13 -6.09 28.62 7.35
C ILE A 13 -6.65 27.57 6.39
N LEU A 14 -7.09 27.98 5.19
CA LEU A 14 -7.62 27.06 4.17
C LEU A 14 -6.56 26.07 3.65
N ALA A 15 -5.31 26.49 3.54
CA ALA A 15 -4.22 25.60 3.12
C ALA A 15 -3.95 24.51 4.16
N THR A 16 -4.00 24.84 5.47
CA THR A 16 -3.72 23.86 6.53
C THR A 16 -4.80 22.78 6.68
N THR A 17 -6.07 23.12 6.42
CA THR A 17 -7.17 22.15 6.53
C THR A 17 -7.12 21.07 5.45
N SER A 18 -6.67 21.40 4.24
CA SER A 18 -6.60 20.42 3.15
C SER A 18 -5.55 19.33 3.40
N TRP A 19 -4.46 19.68 4.09
CA TRP A 19 -3.38 18.74 4.40
C TRP A 19 -3.82 17.77 5.49
N LEU A 20 -4.55 18.26 6.50
CA LEU A 20 -5.08 17.44 7.59
C LEU A 20 -6.10 16.40 7.11
N VAL A 21 -6.97 16.76 6.15
CA VAL A 21 -8.02 15.85 5.65
C VAL A 21 -7.42 14.73 4.80
N ALA A 22 -6.41 15.01 3.98
CA ALA A 22 -5.74 13.98 3.18
C ALA A 22 -5.07 12.93 4.08
N ASP A 23 -4.40 13.38 5.14
CA ASP A 23 -3.76 12.51 6.13
C ASP A 23 -4.76 11.59 6.86
N GLU A 24 -5.95 12.13 7.19
CA GLU A 24 -7.03 11.34 7.81
C GLU A 24 -7.58 10.25 6.88
N GLU A 25 -7.74 10.56 5.59
CA GLU A 25 -8.29 9.61 4.62
C GLU A 25 -7.30 8.50 4.25
N GLY A 26 -6.03 8.82 4.02
CA GLY A 26 -5.02 7.78 3.81
C GLY A 26 -4.77 6.94 5.06
N GLN A 27 -4.78 7.54 6.26
CA GLN A 27 -4.64 6.77 7.50
C GLN A 27 -5.76 5.74 7.67
N LYS A 28 -7.00 6.08 7.30
CA LYS A 28 -8.13 5.14 7.32
C LYS A 28 -7.88 3.92 6.40
N TYR A 29 -7.36 4.13 5.19
CA TYR A 29 -7.02 3.02 4.31
C TYR A 29 -5.84 2.20 4.83
N LEU A 30 -4.87 2.85 5.49
CA LEU A 30 -3.72 2.17 6.11
C LEU A 30 -4.15 1.27 7.28
N ASP A 31 -5.10 1.74 8.09
CA ASP A 31 -5.72 0.95 9.16
C ASP A 31 -6.46 -0.27 8.58
N GLN A 32 -7.23 -0.08 7.51
CA GLN A 32 -7.92 -1.17 6.79
C GLN A 32 -6.93 -2.18 6.20
N ALA A 33 -5.83 -1.71 5.61
CA ALA A 33 -4.79 -2.59 5.08
C ALA A 33 -4.16 -3.44 6.20
N THR A 34 -3.92 -2.83 7.36
CA THR A 34 -3.38 -3.49 8.55
C THR A 34 -4.33 -4.56 9.08
N GLU A 35 -5.62 -4.24 9.21
CA GLU A 35 -6.64 -5.21 9.62
C GLU A 35 -6.77 -6.35 8.60
N ALA A 36 -6.81 -6.03 7.31
CA ALA A 36 -6.85 -7.02 6.24
C ALA A 36 -5.63 -7.96 6.31
N LYS A 37 -4.43 -7.42 6.61
CA LYS A 37 -3.21 -8.22 6.75
C LYS A 37 -3.29 -9.23 7.89
N LEU A 38 -3.82 -8.82 9.04
CA LEU A 38 -4.02 -9.71 10.20
C LEU A 38 -4.99 -10.86 9.88
N ASN A 39 -5.95 -10.61 8.98
CA ASN A 39 -7.00 -11.55 8.62
C ASN A 39 -6.71 -12.35 7.34
N ALA A 40 -5.71 -11.98 6.54
CA ALA A 40 -5.37 -12.65 5.29
C ALA A 40 -4.89 -14.10 5.54
N ARG A 41 -5.37 -15.03 4.70
CA ARG A 41 -5.10 -16.49 4.77
C ARG A 41 -4.68 -17.08 3.43
N ASN A 42 -4.87 -16.36 2.32
CA ASN A 42 -4.52 -16.80 0.98
C ASN A 42 -3.94 -15.65 0.15
N PHE A 43 -3.38 -15.99 -1.01
CA PHE A 43 -2.68 -15.02 -1.83
C PHE A 43 -3.60 -13.96 -2.43
N GLN A 44 -4.87 -14.26 -2.74
CA GLN A 44 -5.84 -13.24 -3.17
C GLN A 44 -6.06 -12.17 -2.09
N GLN A 45 -6.27 -12.59 -0.85
CA GLN A 45 -6.45 -11.66 0.27
C GLN A 45 -5.19 -10.81 0.53
N LEU A 46 -4.01 -11.34 0.22
CA LEU A 46 -2.77 -10.55 0.28
C LEU A 46 -2.69 -9.50 -0.83
N GLU A 47 -3.32 -9.70 -2.00
CA GLU A 47 -3.45 -8.60 -3.00
C GLU A 47 -4.38 -7.51 -2.49
N ASP A 48 -5.47 -7.85 -1.80
CA ASP A 48 -6.38 -6.85 -1.22
C ASP A 48 -5.66 -5.93 -0.22
N VAL A 49 -4.77 -6.51 0.61
CA VAL A 49 -3.91 -5.73 1.52
C VAL A 49 -3.02 -4.75 0.75
N VAL A 50 -2.39 -5.22 -0.33
CA VAL A 50 -1.51 -4.36 -1.16
C VAL A 50 -2.33 -3.22 -1.76
N ASN A 51 -3.49 -3.51 -2.33
CA ASN A 51 -4.36 -2.50 -2.93
C ASN A 51 -4.81 -1.44 -1.91
N LEU A 52 -5.15 -1.84 -0.68
CA LEU A 52 -5.52 -0.91 0.39
C LEU A 52 -4.34 -0.03 0.83
N ALA A 53 -3.15 -0.61 0.96
CA ALA A 53 -1.96 0.15 1.33
C ALA A 53 -1.51 1.12 0.20
N GLU A 54 -1.62 0.71 -1.06
CA GLU A 54 -1.39 1.61 -2.20
C GLU A 54 -2.42 2.74 -2.23
N LYS A 55 -3.68 2.44 -1.92
CA LYS A 55 -4.75 3.44 -1.80
C LYS A 55 -4.49 4.43 -0.66
N ALA A 56 -3.95 3.96 0.47
CA ALA A 56 -3.56 4.82 1.57
C ALA A 56 -2.50 5.86 1.14
N ILE A 57 -1.49 5.43 0.38
CA ILE A 57 -0.47 6.33 -0.17
C ILE A 57 -1.08 7.33 -1.17
N GLU A 58 -2.02 6.88 -2.01
CA GLU A 58 -2.71 7.73 -3.00
C GLU A 58 -3.56 8.83 -2.34
N GLU A 59 -4.30 8.50 -1.29
CA GLU A 59 -5.20 9.43 -0.59
C GLU A 59 -4.46 10.40 0.33
N GLY A 60 -3.25 10.06 0.74
CA GLY A 60 -2.35 10.96 1.46
C GLY A 60 -1.98 10.44 2.84
N LEU A 61 -0.69 10.45 3.14
CA LEU A 61 -0.13 10.06 4.43
C LEU A 61 1.03 11.02 4.76
N ASP A 62 1.28 11.24 6.04
CA ASP A 62 2.55 11.76 6.52
C ASP A 62 3.73 10.82 6.16
N GLU A 63 4.96 11.26 6.44
CA GLU A 63 6.15 10.53 6.00
C GLU A 63 6.27 9.16 6.68
N ASP A 64 5.99 9.10 7.98
CA ASP A 64 6.03 7.86 8.77
C ASP A 64 4.96 6.87 8.29
N GLY A 65 3.76 7.36 7.99
CA GLY A 65 2.67 6.58 7.42
C GLY A 65 3.01 6.04 6.03
N LYS A 66 3.63 6.84 5.17
CA LYS A 66 4.11 6.37 3.85
C LYS A 66 5.19 5.31 3.98
N GLU A 67 6.13 5.48 4.90
CA GLU A 67 7.18 4.50 5.16
C GLU A 67 6.55 3.17 5.61
N PHE A 68 5.63 3.22 6.57
CA PHE A 68 4.93 2.04 7.06
C PHE A 68 4.09 1.36 5.95
N ALA A 69 3.34 2.13 5.16
CA ALA A 69 2.55 1.60 4.04
C ALA A 69 3.45 0.90 3.01
N THR A 70 4.61 1.49 2.69
CA THR A 70 5.59 0.91 1.77
C THR A 70 6.17 -0.40 2.32
N GLN A 71 6.52 -0.44 3.61
CA GLN A 71 6.96 -1.66 4.28
C GLN A 71 5.87 -2.74 4.28
N LEU A 72 4.61 -2.36 4.52
CA LEU A 72 3.47 -3.27 4.48
C LEU A 72 3.25 -3.86 3.08
N ILE A 73 3.35 -3.03 2.03
CA ILE A 73 3.25 -3.47 0.63
C ILE A 73 4.36 -4.46 0.31
N THR A 74 5.62 -4.09 0.56
CA THR A 74 6.79 -4.92 0.22
C THR A 74 6.75 -6.27 0.94
N ALA A 75 6.50 -6.29 2.24
CA ALA A 75 6.39 -7.54 3.01
C ALA A 75 5.21 -8.41 2.53
N THR A 76 4.10 -7.80 2.12
CA THR A 76 2.92 -8.52 1.63
C THR A 76 3.11 -9.08 0.23
N LEU A 77 3.72 -8.34 -0.68
CA LEU A 77 4.09 -8.83 -2.00
C LEU A 77 5.06 -10.02 -1.90
N TYR A 78 6.06 -9.93 -1.02
CA TYR A 78 6.98 -11.04 -0.77
C TYR A 78 6.25 -12.30 -0.27
N GLN A 79 5.41 -12.16 0.76
CA GLN A 79 4.61 -13.27 1.28
C GLN A 79 3.69 -13.86 0.21
N ARG A 80 3.09 -13.01 -0.64
CA ARG A 80 2.23 -13.47 -1.73
C ARG A 80 3.01 -14.27 -2.77
N ALA A 81 4.16 -13.78 -3.19
CA ALA A 81 5.06 -14.48 -4.11
C ALA A 81 5.52 -15.83 -3.54
N GLU A 82 5.82 -15.90 -2.23
CA GLU A 82 6.14 -17.15 -1.54
C GLU A 82 4.97 -18.15 -1.58
N GLN A 83 3.75 -17.72 -1.24
CA GLN A 83 2.57 -18.60 -1.28
C GLN A 83 2.29 -19.14 -2.69
N ILE A 84 2.47 -18.32 -3.72
CA ILE A 84 2.25 -18.72 -5.11
C ILE A 84 3.36 -19.67 -5.59
N SER A 85 4.61 -19.44 -5.18
CA SER A 85 5.76 -20.22 -5.66
C SER A 85 5.96 -21.53 -4.91
N ASN A 86 5.56 -21.64 -3.64
CA ASN A 86 5.74 -22.86 -2.84
C ASN A 86 5.24 -24.15 -3.53
N PRO A 87 4.02 -24.20 -4.10
CA PRO A 87 3.55 -25.39 -4.82
C PRO A 87 4.36 -25.74 -6.08
N LEU A 88 5.09 -24.77 -6.65
CA LEU A 88 5.96 -24.98 -7.82
C LEU A 88 7.27 -25.67 -7.44
N LEU A 89 7.71 -25.49 -6.19
CA LEU A 89 8.99 -25.98 -5.67
C LEU A 89 8.86 -27.34 -4.96
N SER A 90 7.65 -27.73 -4.57
CA SER A 90 7.39 -28.89 -3.71
C SER A 90 7.14 -30.22 -4.45
N GLY A 91 7.45 -30.32 -5.75
CA GLY A 91 7.24 -31.56 -6.52
C GLY A 91 6.92 -31.33 -7.99
N ARG A 92 5.96 -32.10 -8.55
CA ARG A 92 5.48 -31.89 -9.92
C ARG A 92 4.71 -30.57 -9.99
N PRO A 93 5.11 -29.60 -10.83
CA PRO A 93 4.41 -28.34 -10.94
C PRO A 93 2.93 -28.54 -11.37
N PRO A 94 1.99 -27.74 -10.83
CA PRO A 94 0.60 -27.71 -11.27
C PRO A 94 0.48 -27.42 -12.78
N GLN A 95 -0.62 -27.79 -13.42
CA GLN A 95 -0.82 -27.49 -14.85
C GLN A 95 -0.72 -25.98 -15.15
N GLN A 96 -1.16 -25.15 -14.22
CA GLN A 96 -1.12 -23.68 -14.31
C GLN A 96 0.20 -23.05 -13.84
N TRP A 97 1.30 -23.81 -13.74
CA TRP A 97 2.57 -23.32 -13.18
C TRP A 97 3.14 -22.08 -13.90
N VAL A 98 2.91 -21.96 -15.21
CA VAL A 98 3.38 -20.81 -16.00
C VAL A 98 2.75 -19.52 -15.50
N GLU A 99 1.43 -19.54 -15.28
CA GLU A 99 0.68 -18.39 -14.79
C GLU A 99 1.01 -18.07 -13.34
N MET A 100 1.14 -19.09 -12.49
CA MET A 100 1.59 -18.92 -11.11
C MET A 100 2.98 -18.27 -11.05
N ARG A 101 3.92 -18.74 -11.88
CA ARG A 101 5.25 -18.13 -11.98
C ARG A 101 5.15 -16.66 -12.44
N ARG A 102 4.31 -16.36 -13.43
CA ARG A 102 4.12 -14.98 -13.92
C ARG A 102 3.62 -14.07 -12.81
N LEU A 103 2.63 -14.51 -12.02
CA LEU A 103 2.09 -13.74 -10.89
C LEU A 103 3.15 -13.51 -9.81
N ALA A 104 3.83 -14.56 -9.35
CA ALA A 104 4.88 -14.43 -8.34
C ALA A 104 6.02 -13.50 -8.78
N LEU A 105 6.46 -13.59 -10.05
CA LEU A 105 7.48 -12.70 -10.58
C LEU A 105 6.99 -11.25 -10.67
N SER A 106 5.71 -11.03 -11.01
CA SER A 106 5.11 -9.69 -11.02
C SER A 106 5.19 -9.04 -9.63
N ASP A 107 4.92 -9.81 -8.57
CA ASP A 107 4.98 -9.31 -7.19
C ASP A 107 6.41 -8.94 -6.79
N LEU A 108 7.38 -9.80 -7.13
CA LEU A 108 8.80 -9.55 -6.84
C LEU A 108 9.33 -8.33 -7.60
N VAL A 109 8.92 -8.13 -8.86
CA VAL A 109 9.30 -6.94 -9.65
C VAL A 109 8.65 -5.67 -9.10
N ARG A 110 7.41 -5.74 -8.58
CA ARG A 110 6.79 -4.59 -7.88
C ARG A 110 7.57 -4.25 -6.62
N LEU A 111 7.96 -5.26 -5.83
CA LEU A 111 8.72 -5.08 -4.60
C LEU A 111 10.04 -4.36 -4.85
N THR A 112 10.83 -4.76 -5.86
CA THR A 112 12.13 -4.13 -6.13
C THR A 112 12.01 -2.63 -6.41
N LYS A 113 10.93 -2.21 -7.09
CA LYS A 113 10.70 -0.79 -7.41
C LYS A 113 10.38 0.08 -6.20
N LEU A 114 9.97 -0.52 -5.09
CA LEU A 114 9.64 0.17 -3.84
C LEU A 114 10.83 0.21 -2.87
N ASN A 115 11.88 -0.54 -3.17
CA ASN A 115 13.06 -0.72 -2.31
C ASN A 115 14.34 -0.12 -2.97
N ASP A 116 14.16 0.60 -4.08
CA ASP A 116 15.17 1.37 -4.82
C ASP A 116 15.13 2.85 -4.37
#